data_AF-A0A7I7K3W1-F1
#
_entry.id   AF-A0A7I7K3W1-F1
#
_cell.length_a   1.000
_cell.length_b   1.000
_cell.length_c   1.000
_cell.angle_alpha   90.00
_cell.angle_beta   90.00
_cell.angle_gamma   90.00
#
_symmetry.space_group_name_H-M   'P 1'
#
loop_
_entity.id
_entity.type
_entity.pdbx_description
1 polymer ?
#
loop_
_entity_poly.entity_id
_entity_poly.type
_entity_poly.pdbx_seq_one_letter_code
_entity_poly.pdbx_strand_id
1 'polypeptide(L)'
;MTDADINAEREMCQWFNAQYDELMRQINRLQFNRITPNGPGVYMGSGSDWDYSIGDLQQQVDIVTTNIDQSVSFLAPRAQALTRSTDHAGNVYFPIYQGESFYLLWQHLSNVNAGIKSHQAAWFTGPSVHRVLRWGSRIHRSNVCE
;
A
#
# COMPACT_ATOMS: atom_id res chain seq x y z
N MET A 1 18.02 15.93 8.63
CA MET A 1 18.32 14.60 8.08
C MET A 1 19.38 13.97 8.97
N THR A 2 19.23 12.68 9.27
CA THR A 2 20.08 11.90 10.17
C THR A 2 20.57 10.62 9.48
N ASP A 3 21.60 9.96 10.02
CA ASP A 3 22.06 8.66 9.52
C ASP A 3 20.97 7.58 9.61
N ALA A 4 20.07 7.68 10.59
CA ALA A 4 18.92 6.81 10.72
C ALA A 4 17.94 6.99 9.55
N ASP A 5 17.71 8.22 9.09
CA ASP A 5 16.87 8.48 7.91
C ASP A 5 17.45 7.80 6.68
N ILE A 6 18.76 7.96 6.44
CA ILE A 6 19.46 7.41 5.27
C ILE A 6 19.44 5.87 5.29
N ASN A 7 19.68 5.26 6.46
CA ASN A 7 19.63 3.81 6.61
C ASN A 7 18.21 3.28 6.39
N ALA A 8 17.19 3.94 6.95
CA ALA A 8 15.80 3.58 6.75
C ALA A 8 15.41 3.66 5.27
N GLU A 9 15.77 4.74 4.57
CA GLU A 9 15.51 4.89 3.13
C GLU A 9 16.21 3.80 2.31
N ARG A 10 17.48 3.50 2.59
CA ARG A 10 18.22 2.43 1.89
C ARG A 10 17.49 1.09 2.00
N GLU A 11 17.04 0.73 3.20
CA GLU A 11 16.33 -0.54 3.42
C GLU A 11 14.93 -0.54 2.80
N MET A 12 14.22 0.60 2.82
CA MET A 12 12.94 0.73 2.10
C MET A 12 13.13 0.63 0.58
N CYS A 13 14.23 1.15 0.03
CA CYS A 13 14.59 0.96 -1.37
C CYS A 13 14.90 -0.49 -1.73
N GLN A 14 15.56 -1.24 -0.85
CA GLN A 14 15.76 -2.69 -1.04
C GLN A 14 14.42 -3.43 -1.14
N TRP A 15 13.48 -3.12 -0.25
CA TRP A 15 12.12 -3.67 -0.34
C TRP A 15 11.41 -3.21 -1.60
N PHE A 16 11.50 -1.93 -1.95
CA PHE A 16 10.81 -1.35 -3.11
C PHE A 16 11.24 -2.04 -4.40
N ASN A 17 12.55 -2.13 -4.64
CA ASN A 17 13.11 -2.76 -5.84
C ASN A 17 12.81 -4.26 -5.92
N ALA A 18 12.65 -4.95 -4.79
CA ALA A 18 12.44 -6.39 -4.76
C ALA A 18 10.96 -6.82 -4.74
N GLN A 19 10.07 -6.04 -4.11
CA GLN A 19 8.73 -6.51 -3.72
C GLN A 19 7.58 -5.63 -4.23
N TYR A 20 7.82 -4.33 -4.49
CA TYR A 20 6.73 -3.37 -4.74
C TYR A 20 5.84 -3.77 -5.94
N ASP A 21 6.43 -4.03 -7.09
CA ASP A 21 5.66 -4.32 -8.32
C ASP A 21 4.87 -5.62 -8.21
N GLU A 22 5.45 -6.65 -7.59
CA GLU A 22 4.77 -7.93 -7.39
C GLU A 22 3.61 -7.79 -6.41
N LEU A 23 3.82 -7.08 -5.28
CA LEU A 23 2.74 -6.81 -4.32
C LEU A 23 1.59 -6.04 -4.99
N MET A 24 1.90 -5.04 -5.82
CA MET A 24 0.86 -4.27 -6.52
C MET A 24 0.11 -5.10 -7.56
N ARG A 25 0.76 -6.03 -8.26
CA ARG A 25 0.08 -6.99 -9.15
C ARG A 25 -0.91 -7.85 -8.37
N GLN A 26 -0.50 -8.37 -7.23
CA GLN A 26 -1.34 -9.20 -6.37
C GLN A 26 -2.56 -8.43 -5.83
N ILE A 27 -2.35 -7.20 -5.33
CA ILE A 27 -3.42 -6.32 -4.85
C ILE A 27 -4.42 -6.04 -5.98
N ASN A 28 -3.94 -5.63 -7.16
CA ASN A 28 -4.82 -5.30 -8.28
C ASN A 28 -5.62 -6.52 -8.76
N ARG A 29 -4.99 -7.70 -8.82
CA ARG A 29 -5.66 -8.94 -9.19
C ARG A 29 -6.78 -9.30 -8.21
N LEU A 30 -6.51 -9.20 -6.90
CA LEU A 30 -7.54 -9.44 -5.88
C LEU A 30 -8.69 -8.42 -5.98
N GLN A 31 -8.37 -7.14 -6.18
CA GLN A 31 -9.37 -6.08 -6.35
C GLN A 31 -10.24 -6.31 -7.58
N PHE A 32 -9.68 -6.83 -8.67
CA PHE A 32 -10.44 -7.18 -9.86
C PHE A 32 -11.31 -8.42 -9.64
N ASN A 33 -10.74 -9.49 -9.07
CA ASN A 33 -11.43 -10.77 -8.89
C ASN A 33 -12.65 -10.64 -7.98
N ARG A 34 -12.61 -9.76 -6.97
CA ARG A 34 -13.77 -9.47 -6.11
C ARG A 34 -14.88 -8.63 -6.78
N ILE A 35 -14.80 -8.30 -8.08
CA ILE A 35 -15.79 -7.50 -8.85
C ILE A 35 -16.32 -8.26 -10.10
N THR A 36 -16.23 -9.60 -10.17
CA THR A 36 -16.59 -10.39 -11.38
C THR A 36 -18.08 -10.76 -11.54
N PRO A 37 -18.72 -10.73 -12.74
CA PRO A 37 -20.15 -11.04 -12.93
C PRO A 37 -20.55 -12.53 -12.74
N ASN A 38 -21.76 -12.79 -12.22
CA ASN A 38 -22.37 -14.11 -11.89
C ASN A 38 -21.73 -14.86 -10.69
N GLY A 39 -21.57 -14.12 -9.60
CA GLY A 39 -20.34 -13.96 -8.82
C GLY A 39 -20.20 -12.44 -8.62
N PRO A 40 -19.29 -11.88 -7.84
CA PRO A 40 -19.39 -10.49 -7.35
C PRO A 40 -19.78 -9.40 -8.39
N GLY A 41 -21.06 -9.03 -8.45
CA GLY A 41 -21.63 -8.01 -9.35
C GLY A 41 -22.79 -8.48 -10.23
N VAL A 42 -23.99 -8.67 -9.66
CA VAL A 42 -25.23 -8.45 -10.42
C VAL A 42 -25.18 -7.01 -10.91
N TYR A 43 -25.50 -6.74 -12.19
CA TYR A 43 -25.51 -5.38 -12.77
C TYR A 43 -26.51 -4.40 -12.09
N MET A 44 -27.16 -4.83 -11.00
CA MET A 44 -27.76 -4.04 -9.94
C MET A 44 -27.22 -4.53 -8.58
N GLY A 45 -26.39 -3.72 -7.91
CA GLY A 45 -25.95 -3.93 -6.53
C GLY A 45 -24.49 -4.38 -6.37
N SER A 46 -23.62 -3.42 -6.10
CA SER A 46 -22.23 -3.53 -5.64
C SER A 46 -22.06 -4.21 -4.26
N GLY A 47 -22.96 -5.12 -3.89
CA GLY A 47 -23.13 -5.63 -2.53
C GLY A 47 -22.50 -7.00 -2.28
N SER A 48 -21.45 -7.41 -3.00
CA SER A 48 -20.83 -8.74 -2.83
C SER A 48 -19.29 -8.78 -2.89
N ASP A 49 -18.63 -7.65 -3.15
CA ASP A 49 -17.15 -7.55 -3.15
C ASP A 49 -16.52 -7.58 -1.73
N TRP A 50 -17.38 -7.64 -0.71
CA TRP A 50 -17.06 -7.89 0.69
C TRP A 50 -17.22 -9.37 1.10
N ASP A 51 -17.90 -10.18 0.30
CA ASP A 51 -18.13 -11.60 0.59
C ASP A 51 -17.02 -12.46 -0.03
N TYR A 52 -16.16 -13.01 0.81
CA TYR A 52 -15.03 -13.84 0.39
C TYR A 52 -15.35 -15.34 0.38
N SER A 53 -16.59 -15.72 0.71
CA SER A 53 -17.03 -17.13 0.68
C SER A 53 -17.20 -17.68 -0.74
N ILE A 54 -17.16 -16.81 -1.75
CA ILE A 54 -17.37 -17.18 -3.15
C ILE A 54 -16.06 -17.70 -3.77
N GLY A 55 -16.10 -18.94 -4.26
CA GLY A 55 -14.99 -19.56 -4.98
C GLY A 55 -13.73 -19.66 -4.11
N ASP A 56 -12.60 -19.21 -4.65
CA ASP A 56 -11.29 -19.18 -4.00
C ASP A 56 -10.93 -17.78 -3.44
N LEU A 57 -11.90 -16.85 -3.34
CA LEU A 57 -11.62 -15.47 -2.92
C LEU A 57 -10.99 -15.38 -1.54
N GLN A 58 -11.47 -16.15 -0.55
CA GLN A 58 -10.87 -16.17 0.79
C GLN A 58 -9.38 -16.56 0.73
N GLN A 59 -9.02 -17.59 -0.04
CA GLN A 59 -7.62 -18.01 -0.19
C GLN A 59 -6.78 -16.90 -0.81
N GLN A 60 -7.29 -16.21 -1.84
CA GLN A 60 -6.59 -15.07 -2.44
C GLN A 60 -6.43 -13.91 -1.44
N VAL A 61 -7.46 -13.62 -0.65
CA VAL A 61 -7.40 -12.61 0.41
C VAL A 61 -6.33 -12.96 1.45
N ASP A 62 -6.29 -14.20 1.92
CA ASP A 62 -5.33 -14.64 2.92
C ASP A 62 -3.88 -14.49 2.41
N ILE A 63 -3.62 -14.90 1.16
CA ILE A 63 -2.30 -14.74 0.52
C ILE A 63 -1.91 -13.26 0.43
N VAL A 64 -2.79 -12.43 -0.13
CA VAL A 64 -2.48 -11.01 -0.38
C VAL A 64 -2.32 -10.25 0.94
N THR A 65 -3.23 -10.44 1.90
CA THR A 65 -3.15 -9.75 3.19
C THR A 65 -1.92 -10.18 4.01
N THR A 66 -1.51 -11.45 3.93
CA THR A 66 -0.24 -11.92 4.52
C THR A 66 0.97 -11.20 3.91
N ASN A 67 1.00 -11.05 2.58
CA ASN A 67 2.10 -10.35 1.90
C ASN A 67 2.11 -8.84 2.19
N ILE A 68 0.93 -8.22 2.31
CA ILE A 68 0.83 -6.83 2.75
C ILE A 68 1.26 -6.68 4.21
N ASP A 69 0.85 -7.58 5.12
CA ASP A 69 1.30 -7.57 6.52
C ASP A 69 2.82 -7.62 6.61
N GLN A 70 3.47 -8.56 5.91
CA GLN A 70 4.92 -8.68 5.89
C GLN A 70 5.60 -7.39 5.39
N SER A 71 5.07 -6.81 4.32
CA SER A 71 5.57 -5.55 3.76
C SER A 71 5.37 -4.38 4.73
N VAL A 72 4.20 -4.26 5.35
CA VAL A 72 3.87 -3.22 6.32
C VAL A 72 4.72 -3.37 7.58
N SER A 73 4.93 -4.58 8.09
CA SER A 73 5.80 -4.84 9.25
C SER A 73 7.25 -4.51 8.97
N PHE A 74 7.73 -4.76 7.74
CA PHE A 74 9.06 -4.34 7.32
C PHE A 74 9.16 -2.81 7.20
N LEU A 75 8.20 -2.16 6.54
CA LEU A 75 8.24 -0.73 6.27
C LEU A 75 7.95 0.13 7.51
N ALA A 76 7.10 -0.32 8.43
CA ALA A 76 6.64 0.47 9.57
C ALA A 76 7.76 1.08 10.42
N PRO A 77 8.73 0.32 10.97
CA PRO A 77 9.79 0.91 11.77
C PRO A 77 10.67 1.89 10.97
N ARG A 78 10.82 1.67 9.66
CA ARG A 78 11.65 2.52 8.78
C ARG A 78 10.92 3.83 8.44
N ALA A 79 9.65 3.74 8.06
CA ALA A 79 8.80 4.90 7.78
C ALA A 79 8.60 5.77 9.04
N GLN A 80 8.47 5.14 10.21
CA GLN A 80 8.30 5.85 11.48
C GLN A 80 9.60 6.44 12.03
N ALA A 81 10.75 5.88 11.65
CA ALA A 81 12.06 6.44 12.01
C ALA A 81 12.38 7.74 11.25
N LEU A 82 11.74 7.98 10.10
CA LEU A 82 12.00 9.17 9.29
C LEU A 82 11.70 10.46 10.07
N THR A 83 12.71 11.33 10.12
CA THR A 83 12.63 12.64 10.75
C THR A 83 11.52 13.48 10.11
N ARG A 84 10.69 14.11 10.96
CA ARG A 84 9.74 15.14 10.56
C ARG A 84 10.19 16.49 11.09
N SER A 85 10.15 17.51 10.25
CA SER A 85 10.46 18.89 10.61
C SER A 85 9.30 19.80 10.23
N THR A 86 9.29 21.02 10.75
CA THR A 86 8.32 22.05 10.38
C THR A 86 9.01 23.15 9.59
N ASP A 87 8.34 23.66 8.55
CA ASP A 87 8.79 24.86 7.84
C ASP A 87 8.45 26.15 8.62
N HIS A 88 8.80 27.32 8.08
CA HIS A 88 8.49 28.61 8.72
C HIS A 88 6.99 28.89 8.84
N ALA A 89 6.15 28.27 8.00
CA ALA A 89 4.70 28.36 8.04
C ALA A 89 4.04 27.29 8.96
N GLY A 90 4.85 26.44 9.60
CA GLY A 90 4.38 25.36 10.49
C GLY A 90 3.96 24.08 9.78
N ASN A 91 4.17 23.95 8.46
CA ASN A 91 3.85 22.71 7.75
C ASN A 91 4.88 21.62 8.06
N VAL A 92 4.39 20.42 8.34
CA VAL A 92 5.24 19.25 8.57
C VAL A 92 5.77 18.73 7.24
N TYR A 93 7.07 18.48 7.17
CA TYR A 93 7.73 17.88 6.00
C TYR A 93 8.79 16.86 6.44
N PHE A 94 9.21 16.02 5.48
CA PHE A 94 10.32 15.08 5.64
C PHE A 94 11.59 15.70 5.04
N PRO A 95 12.65 15.93 5.82
CA PRO A 95 13.89 16.50 5.30
C PRO A 95 14.66 15.60 4.35
N ILE A 96 14.51 14.27 4.48
CA ILE A 96 15.08 13.32 3.53
C ILE A 96 14.27 13.32 2.24
N TYR A 97 14.98 13.33 1.10
CA TYR A 97 14.37 13.33 -0.22
C TYR A 97 13.44 12.11 -0.36
N GLN A 98 12.23 12.27 -0.90
CA GLN A 98 11.21 11.19 -1.01
C GLN A 98 10.78 10.50 0.30
N GLY A 99 11.21 10.96 1.48
CA GLY A 99 10.76 10.41 2.76
C GLY A 99 9.24 10.44 2.93
N GLU A 100 8.59 11.51 2.45
CA GLU A 100 7.12 11.61 2.42
C GLU A 100 6.49 10.50 1.56
N SER A 101 7.08 10.22 0.40
CA SER A 101 6.58 9.21 -0.53
C SER A 101 6.63 7.81 0.10
N PHE A 102 7.73 7.46 0.76
CA PHE A 102 7.83 6.19 1.50
C PHE A 102 6.86 6.11 2.67
N TYR A 103 6.75 7.19 3.45
CA TYR A 103 5.84 7.25 4.58
C TYR A 103 4.38 7.03 4.15
N LEU A 104 3.94 7.73 3.11
CA LEU A 104 2.56 7.65 2.63
C LEU A 104 2.29 6.34 1.87
N LEU A 105 3.29 5.78 1.18
CA LEU A 105 3.19 4.43 0.61
C LEU A 105 2.89 3.41 1.71
N TRP A 106 3.66 3.40 2.79
CA TRP A 106 3.45 2.52 3.94
C TRP A 106 2.06 2.72 4.58
N GLN A 107 1.66 3.97 4.82
CA GLN A 107 0.38 4.30 5.43
C GLN A 107 -0.79 3.79 4.57
N HIS A 108 -0.73 4.01 3.25
CA HIS A 108 -1.82 3.57 2.37
C HIS A 108 -1.83 2.06 2.15
N LEU A 109 -0.68 1.38 2.14
CA LEU A 109 -0.65 -0.10 2.16
C LEU A 109 -1.34 -0.65 3.41
N SER A 110 -1.08 -0.04 4.58
CA SER A 110 -1.74 -0.39 5.84
C SER A 110 -3.27 -0.22 5.75
N ASN A 111 -3.74 0.88 5.14
CA ASN A 111 -5.16 1.12 4.93
C ASN A 111 -5.81 0.12 3.95
N VAL A 112 -5.11 -0.24 2.86
CA VAL A 112 -5.59 -1.27 1.92
C VAL A 112 -5.79 -2.59 2.66
N ASN A 113 -4.79 -3.01 3.44
CA ASN A 113 -4.85 -4.26 4.20
C ASN A 113 -5.98 -4.25 5.24
N ALA A 114 -6.10 -3.16 6.01
CA ALA A 114 -7.15 -3.01 7.01
C ALA A 114 -8.54 -3.07 6.37
N GLY A 115 -8.73 -2.41 5.22
CA GLY A 115 -10.00 -2.46 4.49
C GLY A 115 -10.32 -3.86 3.97
N ILE A 116 -9.35 -4.57 3.38
CA ILE A 116 -9.55 -5.95 2.93
C ILE A 116 -9.93 -6.86 4.11
N LYS A 117 -9.17 -6.83 5.21
CA LYS A 117 -9.45 -7.65 6.41
C LYS A 117 -10.79 -7.32 7.07
N SER A 118 -11.26 -6.09 6.91
CA SER A 118 -12.55 -5.63 7.43
C SER A 118 -13.70 -5.90 6.47
N HIS A 119 -13.48 -6.72 5.43
CA HIS A 119 -14.46 -7.00 4.38
C HIS A 119 -15.04 -5.71 3.78
N GLN A 120 -14.22 -4.68 3.62
CA GLN A 120 -14.66 -3.47 2.94
C GLN A 120 -14.71 -3.73 1.44
N ALA A 121 -15.73 -3.17 0.82
CA ALA A 121 -15.91 -3.19 -0.62
C ALA A 121 -14.70 -2.62 -1.36
N ALA A 122 -14.48 -3.08 -2.60
CA ALA A 122 -13.39 -2.65 -3.47
C ALA A 122 -13.43 -1.14 -3.70
N TRP A 123 -14.61 -0.53 -3.81
CA TRP A 123 -14.74 0.92 -3.97
C TRP A 123 -14.25 1.71 -2.73
N PHE A 124 -14.27 1.10 -1.54
CA PHE A 124 -13.75 1.70 -0.31
C PHE A 124 -12.22 1.58 -0.22
N THR A 125 -11.67 0.44 -0.62
CA THR A 125 -10.21 0.20 -0.60
C THR A 125 -9.49 0.81 -1.82
N GLY A 126 -10.18 0.99 -2.94
CA GLY A 126 -9.67 1.50 -4.21
C GLY A 126 -8.96 2.86 -4.12
N PRO A 127 -9.51 3.87 -3.43
CA PRO A 127 -8.79 5.13 -3.20
C PRO A 127 -7.43 4.95 -2.53
N SER A 128 -7.31 4.04 -1.57
CA SER A 128 -6.02 3.73 -0.93
C SER A 128 -5.07 3.00 -1.88
N VAL A 129 -5.56 2.06 -2.70
CA VAL A 129 -4.75 1.40 -3.74
C VAL A 129 -4.17 2.42 -4.72
N HIS A 130 -4.98 3.37 -5.20
CA HIS A 130 -4.50 4.45 -6.07
C HIS A 130 -3.48 5.37 -5.39
N ARG A 131 -3.60 5.58 -4.08
CA ARG A 131 -2.60 6.33 -3.32
C ARG A 131 -1.27 5.57 -3.22
N VAL A 132 -1.29 4.26 -2.99
CA VAL A 132 -0.06 3.43 -3.03
C VAL A 132 0.61 3.55 -4.40
N LEU A 133 -0.15 3.39 -5.49
CA LEU A 133 0.35 3.53 -6.86
C LEU A 133 0.96 4.92 -7.13
N ARG A 134 0.30 5.98 -6.66
CA ARG A 134 0.79 7.36 -6.79
C ARG A 134 2.15 7.54 -6.10
N TRP A 135 2.29 7.06 -4.88
CA TRP A 135 3.53 7.23 -4.11
C TRP A 135 4.65 6.35 -4.62
N GLY A 136 4.36 5.11 -5.04
CA GLY A 136 5.35 4.27 -5.71
C GLY A 136 5.79 4.84 -7.06
N SER A 137 4.87 5.44 -7.83
CA SER A 137 5.23 6.16 -9.07
C SER A 137 6.16 7.34 -8.81
N ARG A 138 5.96 8.07 -7.69
CA ARG A 138 6.86 9.16 -7.28
C ARG A 138 8.25 8.64 -6.90
N ILE A 139 8.33 7.57 -6.13
CA ILE A 139 9.61 6.92 -5.76
C ILE A 139 10.35 6.48 -7.02
N HIS A 140 9.68 5.71 -7.88
CA HIS A 140 10.29 5.21 -9.12
C HIS A 140 10.79 6.34 -10.02
N ARG A 141 9.97 7.36 -10.31
CA ARG A 141 10.34 8.47 -11.20
C ARG A 141 11.42 9.40 -10.63
N SER A 142 11.68 9.32 -9.33
CA SER A 142 12.68 10.14 -8.66
C SER A 142 14.09 9.53 -8.69
N ASN A 143 14.22 8.26 -9.08
CA ASN A 143 15.46 7.50 -9.04
C ASN A 143 16.14 7.45 -7.66
N VAL A 144 15.38 7.66 -6.57
CA VAL A 144 15.93 7.64 -5.20
C VAL A 144 16.48 6.27 -4.78
N CYS A 145 16.05 5.19 -5.45
CA CYS A 145 16.48 3.82 -5.18
C CYS A 145 17.47 3.25 -6.19
N GLU A 146 18.06 4.11 -7.04
CA GLU A 146 19.11 3.75 -8.00
C GLU A 146 20.51 3.97 -7.41
#